data_AF-A0A2A2LXY7-F1
#
_entry.id   AF-A0A2A2LXY7-F1
#
_cell.length_a   1.000
_cell.length_b   1.000
_cell.length_c   1.000
_cell.angle_alpha   90.00
_cell.angle_beta   90.00
_cell.angle_gamma   90.00
#
_symmetry.space_group_name_H-M   'P 1'
#
loop_
_entity.id
_entity.type
_entity.pdbx_description
1 polymer ?
#
loop_
_entity_poly.entity_id
_entity_poly.type
_entity_poly.pdbx_seq_one_letter_code
_entity_poly.pdbx_strand_id
1 'polypeptide(L)'
;MFFYDGFWYTYIVQLGVMSVNRLISIIFPMSFKHIFSKSRTLAIIGCDFLAGFLIALPVLFSCCRMPYYFEYLAVIYENPLTWHRYLDLTVSIVPCPVMLFAYSFIFMKIRRNNKSMAAIKLNVSVRRDSEGQARNKVNTTELRLLIQVSSYAKM
;
A
#
# COMPACT_ATOMS: atom_id res chain seq x y z
N MET A 1 29.71 -14.15 -3.23
CA MET A 1 28.95 -14.21 -1.98
C MET A 1 28.64 -12.83 -1.44
N PHE A 2 29.63 -11.99 -1.08
CA PHE A 2 29.36 -10.63 -0.56
C PHE A 2 28.31 -9.80 -1.32
N PHE A 3 28.42 -9.65 -2.65
CA PHE A 3 27.42 -8.91 -3.43
C PHE A 3 26.04 -9.57 -3.41
N TYR A 4 25.99 -10.91 -3.44
CA TYR A 4 24.74 -11.67 -3.36
C TYR A 4 24.03 -11.42 -2.03
N ASP A 5 24.77 -11.51 -0.92
CA ASP A 5 24.26 -11.25 0.42
C ASP A 5 23.84 -9.78 0.59
N GLY A 6 24.64 -8.84 0.07
CA GLY A 6 24.31 -7.41 0.04
C GLY A 6 23.02 -7.10 -0.71
N PHE A 7 22.83 -7.67 -1.90
CA PHE A 7 21.58 -7.53 -2.64
C PHE A 7 20.40 -8.19 -1.93
N TRP A 8 20.61 -9.34 -1.28
CA TRP A 8 19.58 -10.03 -0.52
C TRP A 8 19.07 -9.20 0.67
N TYR A 9 19.98 -8.68 1.50
CA TYR A 9 19.61 -7.83 2.64
C TYR A 9 18.95 -6.52 2.20
N THR A 10 19.50 -5.89 1.14
CA THR A 10 18.90 -4.68 0.56
C THR A 10 17.47 -4.96 0.09
N TYR A 11 17.24 -6.08 -0.58
CA TYR A 11 15.92 -6.49 -1.05
C TYR A 11 14.91 -6.67 0.09
N ILE A 12 15.32 -7.33 1.17
CA ILE A 12 14.47 -7.54 2.36
C ILE A 12 14.07 -6.22 3.02
N VAL A 13 15.02 -5.31 3.22
CA VAL A 13 14.76 -3.97 3.79
C VAL A 13 13.85 -3.17 2.86
N GLN A 14 14.11 -3.21 1.55
CA GLN A 14 13.32 -2.54 0.52
C GLN A 14 11.84 -2.99 0.54
N LEU A 15 11.57 -4.29 0.73
CA LEU A 15 10.21 -4.82 0.87
C LEU A 15 9.48 -4.21 2.07
N GLY A 16 10.17 -4.12 3.21
CA GLY A 16 9.64 -3.47 4.41
C GLY A 16 9.30 -2.00 4.15
N VAL A 17 10.21 -1.25 3.55
CA VAL A 17 10.02 0.17 3.23
C VAL A 17 8.89 0.38 2.22
N MET A 18 8.79 -0.46 1.19
CA MET A 18 7.68 -0.44 0.23
C MET A 18 6.32 -0.67 0.91
N SER A 19 6.25 -1.59 1.87
CA SER A 19 5.03 -1.85 2.62
C SER A 19 4.59 -0.64 3.46
N VAL A 20 5.54 0.03 4.10
CA VAL A 20 5.30 1.24 4.90
C VAL A 20 4.93 2.44 4.03
N ASN A 21 5.59 2.60 2.88
CA ASN A 21 5.26 3.62 1.89
C ASN A 21 3.78 3.50 1.45
N ARG A 22 3.35 2.28 1.12
CA ARG A 22 1.95 2.00 0.75
C ARG A 22 0.99 2.23 1.92
N LEU A 23 1.38 1.87 3.14
CA LEU A 23 0.59 2.10 4.35
C LEU A 23 0.30 3.60 4.55
N ILE A 24 1.34 4.42 4.53
CA ILE A 24 1.23 5.87 4.78
C ILE A 24 0.41 6.54 3.66
N SER A 25 0.62 6.15 2.40
CA SER A 25 -0.15 6.67 1.27
C SER A 25 -1.66 6.41 1.40
N ILE A 26 -2.06 5.22 1.88
CA ILE A 26 -3.47 4.82 1.95
C ILE A 26 -4.15 5.36 3.21
N ILE A 27 -3.46 5.38 4.35
CA ILE A 27 -4.06 5.77 5.63
C ILE A 27 -4.05 7.28 5.82
N PHE A 28 -2.95 7.94 5.45
CA PHE A 28 -2.71 9.37 5.68
C PHE A 28 -2.38 10.11 4.37
N PRO A 29 -3.32 10.19 3.42
CA PRO A 29 -3.09 10.83 2.13
C PRO A 29 -2.67 12.31 2.25
N MET A 30 -3.11 12.99 3.31
CA MET A 30 -2.76 14.40 3.57
C MET A 30 -1.30 14.56 4.04
N SER A 31 -0.83 13.69 4.91
CA SER A 31 0.55 13.72 5.43
C SER A 31 1.55 13.08 4.47
N PHE A 32 1.09 12.23 3.54
CA PHE A 32 1.93 11.55 2.56
C PHE A 32 2.78 12.52 1.73
N LYS A 33 2.18 13.62 1.25
CA LYS A 33 2.90 14.64 0.46
C LYS A 33 4.06 15.30 1.21
N HIS A 34 3.96 15.39 2.53
CA HIS A 34 5.02 15.96 3.37
C HIS A 34 6.11 14.93 3.69
N ILE A 35 5.75 13.66 3.88
CA ILE A 35 6.70 12.61 4.28
C ILE A 35 7.47 12.06 3.07
N PHE A 36 6.76 11.70 1.99
CA PHE A 36 7.35 11.11 0.77
C PHE A 36 7.36 12.12 -0.38
N SER A 37 8.32 13.05 -0.34
CA SER A 37 8.68 13.90 -1.49
C SER A 37 9.72 13.20 -2.36
N LYS A 38 9.83 13.55 -3.66
CA LYS A 38 10.75 12.90 -4.62
C LYS A 38 12.19 12.80 -4.10
N SER A 39 12.71 13.88 -3.53
CA SER A 39 14.09 13.91 -2.99
C SER A 39 14.24 13.09 -1.70
N ARG A 40 13.20 13.03 -0.85
CA ARG A 40 13.21 12.23 0.38
C ARG A 40 13.10 10.74 0.09
N THR A 41 12.27 10.35 -0.88
CA THR A 41 12.17 8.96 -1.33
C THR A 41 13.48 8.49 -1.93
N LEU A 42 14.18 9.33 -2.69
CA LEU A 42 15.51 9.00 -3.20
C LEU A 42 16.52 8.84 -2.07
N ALA A 43 16.48 9.70 -1.04
CA ALA A 43 17.32 9.57 0.14
C ALA A 43 17.02 8.28 0.92
N ILE A 44 15.75 7.90 1.09
CA ILE A 44 15.35 6.65 1.75
C ILE A 44 15.91 5.44 0.99
N ILE A 45 15.74 5.40 -0.34
CA ILE A 45 16.30 4.31 -1.16
C ILE A 45 17.83 4.27 -1.04
N GLY A 46 18.49 5.42 -1.07
CA GLY A 46 19.94 5.50 -0.86
C GLY A 46 20.37 4.97 0.51
N CYS A 47 19.63 5.32 1.57
CA CYS A 47 19.85 4.80 2.92
C CYS A 47 19.61 3.29 3.01
N ASP A 48 18.58 2.76 2.35
CA ASP A 48 18.27 1.32 2.33
C ASP A 48 19.40 0.51 1.69
N PHE A 49 19.92 1.00 0.56
CA PHE A 49 21.09 0.39 -0.09
C PHE A 49 22.32 0.46 0.81
N LEU A 50 22.62 1.61 1.39
CA LEU A 50 23.74 1.74 2.33
C LEU A 50 23.60 0.81 3.54
N ALA A 51 22.40 0.69 4.11
CA ALA A 51 22.12 -0.20 5.23
C ALA A 51 22.30 -1.67 4.84
N GLY A 52 21.77 -2.10 3.68
CA GLY A 52 21.94 -3.47 3.19
C GLY A 52 23.42 -3.84 2.96
N PHE A 53 24.20 -2.92 2.39
CA PHE A 53 25.65 -3.09 2.25
C PHE A 53 26.40 -3.07 3.59
N LEU A 54 25.98 -2.24 4.55
CA LEU A 54 26.56 -2.22 5.91
C LEU A 54 26.31 -3.53 6.66
N ILE A 55 25.11 -4.11 6.51
CA ILE A 55 24.72 -5.38 7.14
C ILE A 55 25.49 -6.54 6.50
N ALA A 56 25.79 -6.47 5.21
CA ALA A 56 26.62 -7.45 4.51
C ALA A 56 28.13 -7.27 4.80
N LEU A 57 28.58 -6.08 5.20
CA LEU A 57 29.99 -5.72 5.43
C LEU A 57 30.77 -6.72 6.32
N PRO A 58 30.20 -7.27 7.41
CA PRO A 58 30.89 -8.24 8.24
C PRO A 58 31.25 -9.55 7.55
N VAL A 59 30.53 -9.92 6.48
CA VAL A 59 30.82 -11.11 5.65
C VAL A 59 32.17 -10.97 4.91
N LEU A 60 32.68 -9.74 4.78
CA LEU A 60 33.97 -9.46 4.15
C LEU A 60 35.17 -9.79 5.07
N PHE A 61 34.97 -9.80 6.39
CA PHE A 61 36.03 -10.10 7.35
C PHE A 61 36.21 -11.60 7.59
N SER A 62 37.46 -12.05 7.72
CA SER A 62 37.84 -13.46 7.83
C SER A 62 37.23 -14.20 9.04
N CYS A 63 36.78 -13.50 10.07
CA CYS A 63 36.17 -14.11 11.26
C CYS A 63 34.73 -14.60 11.04
N CYS A 64 34.06 -14.13 9.98
CA CYS A 64 32.63 -14.33 9.75
C CYS A 64 32.34 -14.69 8.29
N ARG A 65 33.30 -15.32 7.61
CA ARG A 65 33.14 -15.75 6.23
C ARG A 65 32.15 -16.90 6.17
N MET A 66 31.28 -16.86 5.16
CA MET A 66 30.36 -17.94 4.83
C MET A 66 30.93 -18.74 3.63
N PRO A 67 31.72 -19.81 3.86
CA PRO A 67 32.12 -20.68 2.77
C PRO A 67 30.89 -21.41 2.19
N TYR A 68 30.75 -21.34 0.87
CA TYR A 68 29.73 -22.09 0.13
C TYR A 68 30.28 -23.49 -0.18
N TYR A 69 29.74 -24.51 0.48
CA TYR A 69 30.12 -25.91 0.25
C TYR A 69 29.18 -26.54 -0.78
N PHE A 70 29.72 -26.90 -1.96
CA PHE A 70 28.98 -27.53 -3.04
C PHE A 70 28.36 -28.89 -2.66
N GLU A 71 28.95 -29.61 -1.70
CA GLU A 71 28.48 -30.94 -1.28
C GLU A 71 27.12 -30.94 -0.56
N TYR A 72 26.77 -29.84 0.12
CA TYR A 72 25.53 -29.75 0.90
C TYR A 72 24.49 -28.81 0.29
N LEU A 73 24.84 -28.16 -0.84
CA LEU A 73 24.06 -27.06 -1.44
C LEU A 73 23.67 -25.97 -0.41
N ALA A 74 24.43 -25.85 0.68
CA ALA A 74 24.06 -25.08 1.86
C ALA A 74 25.21 -24.19 2.32
N VAL A 75 24.84 -22.98 2.72
CA VAL A 75 25.77 -22.02 3.34
C VAL A 75 25.85 -22.38 4.82
N ILE A 76 27.00 -22.89 5.25
CA ILE A 76 27.24 -23.26 6.64
C ILE A 76 28.00 -22.12 7.31
N TYR A 77 27.49 -21.67 8.44
CA TYR A 77 28.17 -20.71 9.31
C TYR A 77 29.42 -21.38 9.88
N GLU A 78 30.62 -20.87 9.56
CA GLU A 78 31.88 -21.44 10.03
C GLU A 78 31.97 -21.47 11.57
N ASN A 79 31.29 -20.53 12.24
CA ASN A 79 31.10 -20.54 13.70
C ASN A 79 29.61 -20.38 14.07
N PRO A 80 28.93 -21.42 14.57
CA PRO A 80 27.48 -21.42 14.81
C PRO A 80 27.00 -20.51 15.96
N LEU A 81 27.92 -20.00 16.80
CA LEU A 81 27.65 -19.10 17.94
C LEU A 81 27.98 -17.62 17.69
N THR A 82 28.24 -17.23 16.44
CA THR A 82 28.58 -15.83 16.13
C THR A 82 27.35 -14.92 16.10
N TRP A 83 27.54 -13.67 16.50
CA TRP A 83 26.54 -12.59 16.47
C TRP A 83 25.86 -12.42 15.09
N HIS A 84 26.54 -12.81 14.01
CA HIS A 84 26.03 -12.71 12.63
C HIS A 84 24.76 -13.51 12.37
N ARG A 85 24.63 -14.70 12.95
CA ARG A 85 23.41 -15.50 12.81
C ARG A 85 22.19 -14.78 13.41
N TYR A 86 22.37 -14.10 14.54
CA TYR A 86 21.29 -13.32 15.16
C TYR A 86 20.93 -12.09 14.34
N LEU A 87 21.90 -11.42 13.73
CA LEU A 87 21.66 -10.31 12.82
C LEU A 87 20.89 -10.76 11.58
N ASP A 88 21.33 -11.82 10.90
CA ASP A 88 20.66 -12.37 9.71
C ASP A 88 19.20 -12.77 10.00
N LEU A 89 19.00 -13.48 11.12
CA LEU A 89 17.67 -13.89 11.57
C LEU A 89 16.79 -12.68 11.89
N THR A 90 17.34 -11.66 12.55
CA THR A 90 16.59 -10.46 12.93
C THR A 90 16.19 -9.65 11.69
N VAL A 91 17.11 -9.42 10.75
CA VAL A 91 16.83 -8.70 9.51
C VAL A 91 15.81 -9.44 8.65
N SER A 92 15.81 -10.77 8.68
CA SER A 92 14.85 -11.59 7.92
C SER A 92 13.47 -11.67 8.60
N ILE A 93 13.41 -11.74 9.93
CA ILE A 93 12.15 -11.88 10.67
C ILE A 93 11.43 -10.54 10.85
N VAL A 94 12.14 -9.44 11.15
CA VAL A 94 11.53 -8.13 11.47
C VAL A 94 10.60 -7.56 10.38
N PRO A 95 10.89 -7.71 9.07
CA PRO A 95 10.00 -7.24 8.01
C PRO A 95 8.67 -7.99 7.96
N CYS A 96 8.63 -9.26 8.38
CA CYS A 96 7.40 -10.05 8.38
C CYS A 96 6.26 -9.43 9.24
N PRO A 97 6.44 -9.15 10.55
CA PRO A 97 5.41 -8.49 11.33
C PRO A 97 5.13 -7.08 10.82
N VAL A 98 6.14 -6.32 10.38
CA VAL A 98 5.92 -4.97 9.80
C VAL A 98 4.97 -5.03 8.61
N MET A 99 5.21 -5.97 7.69
CA MET A 99 4.32 -6.19 6.54
C MET A 99 2.93 -6.64 7.00
N LEU A 100 2.83 -7.60 7.91
CA LEU A 100 1.53 -8.09 8.41
C LEU A 100 0.70 -6.97 9.04
N PHE A 101 1.30 -6.14 9.89
CA PHE A 101 0.63 -4.98 10.47
C PHE A 101 0.24 -3.99 9.38
N ALA A 102 1.16 -3.63 8.49
CA ALA A 102 0.87 -2.69 7.40
C ALA A 102 -0.32 -3.15 6.54
N TYR A 103 -0.32 -4.40 6.09
CA TYR A 103 -1.41 -4.94 5.28
C TYR A 103 -2.72 -5.04 6.05
N SER A 104 -2.68 -5.38 7.34
CA SER A 104 -3.88 -5.41 8.20
C SER A 104 -4.55 -4.03 8.28
N PHE A 105 -3.76 -2.98 8.53
CA PHE A 105 -4.25 -1.61 8.59
C PHE A 105 -4.77 -1.11 7.23
N ILE A 106 -4.05 -1.41 6.14
CA ILE A 106 -4.49 -1.10 4.77
C ILE A 106 -5.88 -1.71 4.52
N PHE A 107 -6.05 -3.01 4.82
CA PHE A 107 -7.31 -3.71 4.59
C PHE A 107 -8.46 -3.12 5.42
N MET A 108 -8.21 -2.81 6.70
CA MET A 108 -9.20 -2.14 7.55
C MET A 108 -9.65 -0.79 6.96
N LYS A 109 -8.69 0.03 6.50
CA LYS A 109 -9.00 1.34 5.91
C LYS A 109 -9.77 1.20 4.60
N ILE A 110 -9.38 0.28 3.72
CA ILE A 110 -10.09 0.01 2.46
C ILE A 110 -11.53 -0.40 2.73
N ARG A 111 -11.78 -1.30 3.69
CA ARG A 111 -13.15 -1.68 4.06
C ARG A 111 -13.96 -0.49 4.56
N ARG A 112 -13.35 0.39 5.37
CA ARG A 112 -14.01 1.60 5.88
C ARG A 112 -14.34 2.59 4.75
N ASN A 113 -13.40 2.78 3.82
CA ASN A 113 -13.61 3.63 2.64
C ASN A 113 -14.70 3.07 1.72
N ASN A 114 -14.71 1.76 1.45
CA ASN A 114 -15.73 1.11 0.63
C ASN A 114 -17.13 1.26 1.24
N LYS A 115 -17.27 1.10 2.57
CA LYS A 115 -18.55 1.33 3.27
C LYS A 115 -19.03 2.78 3.12
N SER A 116 -18.13 3.76 3.29
CA SER A 116 -18.45 5.18 3.13
C SER A 116 -18.86 5.51 1.69
N MET A 117 -18.12 4.99 0.70
CA MET A 117 -18.45 5.20 -0.71
C MET A 117 -19.78 4.55 -1.11
N ALA A 118 -20.11 3.37 -0.57
CA ALA A 118 -21.40 2.73 -0.81
C ALA A 118 -22.58 3.56 -0.28
N ALA A 119 -22.45 4.12 0.93
CA ALA A 119 -23.46 5.01 1.51
C ALA A 119 -23.64 6.29 0.68
N ILE A 120 -22.54 6.88 0.19
CA ILE A 120 -22.60 8.08 -0.67
C ILE A 120 -23.25 7.75 -2.01
N LYS A 121 -22.91 6.62 -2.64
CA LYS A 121 -23.52 6.20 -3.91
C LYS A 121 -25.03 6.00 -3.77
N LEU A 122 -25.48 5.39 -2.68
CA LEU A 122 -26.90 5.21 -2.37
C LEU A 122 -27.63 6.56 -2.21
N ASN A 123 -27.05 7.50 -1.45
CA ASN A 123 -27.65 8.83 -1.28
C ASN A 123 -27.75 9.59 -2.61
N VAL A 124 -26.75 9.45 -3.49
CA VAL A 124 -26.76 10.08 -4.82
C VAL A 124 -27.81 9.44 -5.74
N SER A 125 -27.97 8.12 -5.74
CA SER A 125 -29.00 7.45 -6.55
C SER A 125 -30.41 7.83 -6.09
N VAL A 126 -30.67 7.79 -4.78
CA VAL A 126 -31.97 8.21 -4.21
C VAL A 126 -32.30 9.66 -4.57
N ARG A 127 -31.31 10.56 -4.52
CA ARG A 127 -31.50 11.96 -4.92
C ARG A 127 -31.85 12.11 -6.40
N ARG A 128 -31.15 11.39 -7.29
CA ARG A 128 -31.45 11.42 -8.72
C ARG A 128 -32.85 10.90 -9.03
N ASP A 129 -33.28 9.83 -8.37
CA ASP A 129 -34.62 9.26 -8.58
C ASP A 129 -35.71 10.23 -8.11
N SER A 130 -35.48 10.91 -6.98
CA SER A 130 -36.40 11.93 -6.45
C SER A 130 -36.54 13.12 -7.40
N GLU A 131 -35.42 13.63 -7.93
CA GLU A 131 -35.41 14.74 -8.91
C GLU A 131 -36.08 14.32 -10.24
N GLY A 132 -35.81 13.10 -10.72
CA GLY A 132 -36.44 12.54 -11.90
C GLY A 132 -37.96 12.37 -11.75
N GLN A 133 -38.42 11.92 -10.58
CA GLN A 133 -39.83 11.76 -10.28
C GLN A 133 -40.56 13.11 -10.17
N ALA A 134 -39.94 14.10 -9.51
CA ALA A 134 -40.50 15.45 -9.43
C ALA A 134 -40.65 16.07 -10.83
N ARG A 135 -39.62 15.94 -11.67
CA ARG A 135 -39.64 16.46 -13.05
C ARG A 135 -40.68 15.76 -13.92
N ASN A 136 -40.84 14.45 -13.80
CA ASN A 136 -41.88 13.71 -14.52
C ASN A 136 -43.29 14.13 -14.08
N LYS A 137 -43.52 14.36 -12.79
CA LYS A 137 -44.80 14.89 -12.31
C LYS A 137 -45.12 16.24 -12.92
N VAL A 138 -44.18 17.19 -12.92
CA VAL A 138 -44.37 18.52 -13.54
C VAL A 138 -44.70 18.40 -15.02
N ASN A 139 -43.91 17.63 -15.78
CA ASN A 139 -44.17 17.42 -17.22
C ASN A 139 -45.55 16.82 -17.49
N THR A 140 -46.03 15.90 -16.63
CA THR A 140 -47.36 15.31 -16.77
C THR A 140 -48.46 16.32 -16.51
N THR A 141 -48.28 17.21 -15.53
CA THR A 141 -49.22 18.30 -15.22
C THR A 141 -49.28 19.32 -16.35
N GLU A 142 -48.13 19.76 -16.86
CA GLU A 142 -48.02 20.64 -18.02
C GLU A 142 -48.75 20.05 -19.24
N LEU A 143 -48.55 18.75 -19.50
CA LEU A 143 -49.23 18.06 -20.60
C LEU A 143 -50.76 18.05 -20.43
N ARG A 144 -51.26 17.86 -19.20
CA ARG A 144 -52.70 17.89 -18.90
C ARG A 144 -53.31 19.27 -19.14
N LEU A 145 -52.61 20.34 -18.73
CA LEU A 145 -53.07 21.71 -18.95
C LEU A 145 -53.16 22.05 -20.43
N LEU A 146 -52.16 21.65 -21.23
CA LEU A 146 -52.18 21.88 -22.69
C LEU A 146 -53.36 21.18 -23.39
N ILE A 147 -53.71 19.96 -22.96
CA ILE A 147 -54.85 19.22 -23.53
C ILE A 147 -56.17 19.91 -23.18
N GLN A 148 -56.35 20.38 -21.94
CA GLN A 148 -57.57 21.10 -21.55
C GLN A 148 -57.74 22.39 -22.36
N VAL A 149 -56.70 23.22 -22.48
CA VAL A 149 -56.76 24.47 -23.26
C VAL A 149 -57.10 24.20 -24.73
N SER A 150 -56.51 23.17 -25.34
CA SER A 150 -56.81 22.76 -26.71
C SER A 150 -58.27 22.31 -26.89
N SER A 151 -58.84 21.64 -25.90
CA SER A 151 -60.26 21.24 -25.92
C SER A 151 -61.21 22.43 -25.82
N TYR A 152 -60.87 23.45 -25.02
CA TYR A 152 -61.69 24.67 -24.90
C TYR A 152 -61.61 25.56 -26.14
N ALA A 153 -60.51 25.54 -26.89
CA ALA A 153 -60.35 26.33 -28.12
C ALA A 153 -61.11 25.79 -29.34
N LYS A 154 -61.72 24.59 -29.22
CA LYS A 154 -62.46 23.92 -30.30
C LYS A 154 -63.98 24.00 -30.17
N MET A 155 -64.49 24.61 -29.10
CA MET A 155 -65.90 25.01 -28.94
C MET A 155 -66.07 26.47 -29.36
#